data_AF-A0A536SRN7-F1
#
_entry.id   AF-A0A536SRN7-F1
#
_cell.length_a   1.000
_cell.length_b   1.000
_cell.length_c   1.000
_cell.angle_alpha   90.00
_cell.angle_beta   90.00
_cell.angle_gamma   90.00
#
_symmetry.space_group_name_H-M   'P 1'
#
loop_
_entity.id
_entity.type
_entity.pdbx_description
1 polymer ?
#
loop_
_entity_poly.entity_id
_entity_poly.type
_entity_poly.pdbx_seq_one_letter_code
_entity_poly.pdbx_strand_id
1 'polypeptide(L)'
;MSAVLSSAAGHTDVAARLAFQKQLQAVTNKIHATNNIDEIMLEVSADVCALFHADRLTIYSVSEDRQAIVSKVKTGLNSFKDLKLPIAEHSIAGYVALAKKTINIKDCYDDGELRSINPNLRFLQEVDKRTGYRTKQQLVAPIVEQGSSELIGVI
;
A
#
# COMPACT_ATOMS: atom_id res chain seq x y z
N MET A 1 31.73 7.05 -36.59
CA MET A 1 30.97 7.95 -35.71
C MET A 1 29.74 7.20 -35.24
N SER A 2 29.43 7.25 -33.94
CA SER A 2 28.26 6.66 -33.25
C SER A 2 28.50 5.33 -32.53
N ALA A 3 29.19 5.42 -31.39
CA ALA A 3 29.16 4.44 -30.30
C ALA A 3 29.28 5.18 -28.97
N VAL A 4 28.35 6.09 -28.67
CA VAL A 4 28.31 6.82 -27.39
C VAL A 4 26.87 7.15 -26.98
N LEU A 5 25.98 6.16 -26.89
CA LEU A 5 24.64 6.38 -26.31
C LEU A 5 24.19 5.29 -25.33
N SER A 6 24.99 4.25 -25.05
CA SER A 6 24.59 3.16 -24.16
C SER A 6 25.09 3.26 -22.71
N SER A 7 26.06 4.12 -22.38
CA SER A 7 26.67 4.14 -21.03
C SER A 7 25.97 5.05 -20.00
N ALA A 8 25.23 6.07 -20.45
CA ALA A 8 24.59 7.03 -19.55
C ALA A 8 23.38 6.45 -18.80
N ALA A 9 22.62 5.54 -19.43
CA ALA A 9 21.44 4.91 -18.84
C ALA A 9 21.76 3.89 -17.73
N GLY A 10 22.94 3.24 -17.79
CA GLY A 10 23.38 2.28 -16.78
C GLY A 10 23.90 2.93 -15.49
N HIS A 11 24.52 4.11 -15.59
CA HIS A 11 25.02 4.83 -14.40
C HIS A 11 23.91 5.49 -13.59
N THR A 12 22.88 6.02 -14.25
CA THR A 12 21.69 6.59 -13.58
C THR A 12 20.89 5.52 -12.84
N ASP A 13 20.80 4.32 -13.39
CA ASP A 13 20.12 3.17 -12.76
C ASP A 13 20.82 2.72 -11.47
N VAL A 14 22.15 2.60 -11.48
CA VAL A 14 22.93 2.21 -10.28
C VAL A 14 22.83 3.27 -9.18
N ALA A 15 22.93 4.56 -9.52
CA ALA A 15 22.80 5.64 -8.55
C ALA A 15 21.38 5.71 -7.95
N ALA A 16 20.35 5.57 -8.78
CA ALA A 16 18.96 5.53 -8.33
C ALA A 16 18.69 4.34 -7.41
N ARG A 17 19.19 3.16 -7.77
CA ARG A 17 19.05 1.94 -6.96
C ARG A 17 19.77 2.06 -5.62
N LEU A 18 20.96 2.67 -5.59
CA LEU A 18 21.68 2.94 -4.35
C LEU A 18 20.93 3.94 -3.46
N ALA A 19 20.37 5.00 -4.05
CA ALA A 19 19.57 5.98 -3.32
C ALA A 19 18.32 5.33 -2.70
N PHE A 20 17.59 4.54 -3.50
CA PHE A 20 16.44 3.77 -3.03
C PHE A 20 16.83 2.83 -1.88
N GLN A 21 17.92 2.08 -2.02
CA GLN A 21 18.37 1.16 -0.97
C GLN A 21 18.74 1.89 0.33
N LYS A 22 19.36 3.07 0.24
CA LYS A 22 19.67 3.90 1.43
C LYS A 22 18.40 4.41 2.11
N GLN A 23 17.43 4.90 1.33
CA GLN A 23 16.15 5.37 1.86
C GLN A 23 15.37 4.21 2.49
N LEU A 24 15.32 3.06 1.83
CA LEU A 24 14.70 1.85 2.37
C LEU A 24 15.35 1.43 3.69
N GLN A 25 16.69 1.42 3.77
CA GLN A 25 17.38 1.10 5.02
C GLN A 25 17.02 2.08 6.14
N ALA A 26 16.92 3.38 5.85
CA ALA A 26 16.52 4.37 6.84
C ALA A 26 15.09 4.13 7.33
N VAL A 27 14.15 3.83 6.44
CA VAL A 27 12.77 3.45 6.77
C VAL A 27 12.75 2.21 7.67
N THR A 28 13.45 1.14 7.28
CA THR A 28 13.54 -0.10 8.06
C THR A 28 14.12 0.12 9.46
N ASN A 29 15.15 0.96 9.59
CA ASN A 29 15.74 1.30 10.89
C ASN A 29 14.74 2.02 11.80
N LYS A 30 13.92 2.95 11.26
CA LYS A 30 12.86 3.61 12.04
C LYS A 30 11.80 2.63 12.51
N ILE A 31 11.39 1.69 11.65
CA ILE A 31 10.45 0.62 12.02
C ILE A 31 10.99 -0.20 13.19
N HIS A 32 12.29 -0.49 13.23
CA HIS A 32 12.92 -1.24 14.33
C HIS A 32 13.17 -0.43 15.61
N ALA A 33 13.13 0.90 15.56
CA ALA A 33 13.52 1.76 16.70
C ALA A 33 12.42 1.94 17.75
N THR A 34 11.16 1.60 17.42
CA THR A 34 10.00 1.76 18.29
C THR A 34 9.32 0.41 18.53
N ASN A 35 8.75 0.23 19.73
CA ASN A 35 7.95 -0.95 20.08
C ASN A 35 6.43 -0.69 20.02
N ASN A 36 6.02 0.56 19.78
CA ASN A 36 4.63 0.96 19.64
C ASN A 36 4.23 1.06 18.16
N ILE A 37 3.38 0.13 17.73
CA ILE A 37 2.95 0.04 16.33
C ILE A 37 2.24 1.31 15.85
N ASP A 38 1.41 1.95 16.68
CA ASP A 38 0.64 3.13 16.27
C ASP A 38 1.55 4.33 16.01
N GLU A 39 2.63 4.44 16.78
CA GLU A 39 3.65 5.48 16.64
C GLU A 39 4.53 5.24 15.40
N ILE A 40 5.00 4.01 15.19
CA ILE A 40 5.73 3.62 13.95
C ILE A 40 4.90 3.99 12.73
N MET A 41 3.63 3.61 12.74
CA MET A 41 2.81 3.70 11.55
C MET A 41 2.56 5.15 11.17
N LEU A 42 2.47 6.08 12.13
CA LEU A 42 2.37 7.51 11.85
C LEU A 42 3.72 8.11 11.42
N GLU A 43 4.81 7.82 12.13
CA GLU A 43 6.12 8.40 11.85
C GLU A 43 6.73 7.94 10.54
N VAL A 44 6.57 6.65 10.22
CA VAL A 44 7.14 6.03 9.02
C VAL A 44 6.30 6.30 7.77
N SER A 45 5.04 6.74 7.95
CA SER A 45 4.13 6.89 6.82
C SER A 45 4.64 7.85 5.75
N ALA A 46 5.16 9.01 6.18
CA ALA A 46 5.67 10.02 5.25
C ALA A 46 6.88 9.49 4.46
N ASP A 47 7.78 8.75 5.12
CA ASP A 47 8.96 8.20 4.47
C ASP A 47 8.61 7.07 3.50
N VAL A 48 7.63 6.22 3.84
CA VAL A 48 7.13 5.17 2.93
C VAL A 48 6.47 5.80 1.71
N CYS A 49 5.62 6.82 1.90
CA CYS A 49 5.07 7.59 0.77
C CYS A 49 6.19 8.15 -0.12
N ALA A 50 7.22 8.76 0.47
CA ALA A 50 8.34 9.32 -0.28
C ALA A 50 9.13 8.25 -1.05
N LEU A 51 9.40 7.10 -0.42
CA LEU A 51 10.15 5.98 -0.99
C LEU A 51 9.45 5.37 -2.21
N PHE A 52 8.13 5.26 -2.17
CA PHE A 52 7.31 4.71 -3.25
C PHE A 52 6.74 5.77 -4.20
N HIS A 53 7.09 7.04 -4.00
CA HIS A 53 6.49 8.18 -4.71
C HIS A 53 4.94 8.16 -4.69
N ALA A 54 4.39 7.75 -3.54
CA ALA A 54 2.96 7.69 -3.31
C ALA A 54 2.45 8.97 -2.64
N ASP A 55 1.28 9.43 -3.05
CA ASP A 55 0.62 10.58 -2.44
C ASP A 55 0.03 10.22 -1.05
N ARG A 56 -0.52 9.01 -0.93
CA ARG A 56 -1.12 8.51 0.31
C ARG A 56 -0.82 7.04 0.52
N LEU A 57 -0.87 6.63 1.77
CA LEU A 57 -0.90 5.23 2.16
C LEU A 57 -1.99 4.98 3.19
N THR A 58 -2.42 3.74 3.29
CA THR A 58 -3.35 3.31 4.32
C THR A 58 -2.93 1.95 4.82
N ILE A 59 -2.82 1.79 6.13
CA ILE A 59 -2.51 0.49 6.71
C ILE A 59 -3.70 0.02 7.52
N TYR A 60 -4.10 -1.22 7.28
CA TYR A 60 -5.16 -1.90 7.99
C TYR A 60 -4.58 -3.02 8.85
N SER A 61 -5.10 -3.15 10.08
CA SER A 61 -4.90 -4.33 10.92
C SER A 61 -6.09 -5.27 10.83
N VAL A 62 -5.87 -6.57 10.92
CA VAL A 62 -6.97 -7.54 11.04
C VAL A 62 -7.71 -7.34 12.38
N SER A 63 -9.04 -7.46 12.39
CA SER A 63 -9.85 -7.41 13.62
C SER A 63 -9.69 -8.67 14.47
N GLU A 64 -10.03 -8.60 15.76
CA GLU A 64 -9.92 -9.73 16.70
C GLU A 64 -10.71 -10.97 16.24
N ASP A 65 -11.90 -10.76 15.63
CA ASP A 65 -12.73 -11.83 15.05
C ASP A 65 -12.20 -12.39 13.72
N ARG A 66 -11.11 -11.81 13.18
CA ARG A 66 -10.50 -12.12 11.88
C ARG A 66 -11.46 -12.08 10.69
N GLN A 67 -12.60 -11.38 10.81
CA GLN A 67 -13.59 -11.24 9.73
C GLN A 67 -13.42 -9.94 8.92
N ALA A 68 -12.65 -8.98 9.45
CA ALA A 68 -12.51 -7.67 8.86
C ALA A 68 -11.07 -7.13 9.00
N ILE A 69 -10.80 -6.08 8.24
CA ILE A 69 -9.63 -5.24 8.39
C ILE A 69 -10.07 -3.83 8.82
N VAL A 70 -9.33 -3.23 9.75
CA VAL A 70 -9.64 -1.95 10.36
C VAL A 70 -8.48 -1.01 10.09
N SER A 71 -8.77 0.14 9.49
CA SER A 71 -7.73 1.12 9.18
C SER A 71 -7.14 1.71 10.46
N LYS A 72 -5.82 1.67 10.58
CA LYS A 72 -5.03 2.21 11.70
C LYS A 72 -4.34 3.51 11.36
N VAL A 73 -3.86 3.64 10.13
CA VAL A 73 -3.24 4.87 9.62
C VAL A 73 -3.81 5.24 8.26
N LYS A 74 -4.13 6.52 8.10
CA LYS A 74 -4.61 7.16 6.87
C LYS A 74 -3.90 8.50 6.72
N THR A 75 -3.02 8.67 5.75
CA THR A 75 -2.44 10.00 5.50
C THR A 75 -3.51 10.90 4.84
N GLY A 76 -3.67 12.13 5.34
CA GLY A 76 -4.57 13.13 4.75
C GLY A 76 -6.07 13.03 5.11
N LEU A 77 -6.46 12.22 6.10
CA LEU A 77 -7.84 12.05 6.56
C LEU A 77 -7.97 12.21 8.09
N ASN A 78 -7.74 13.43 8.60
CA ASN A 78 -7.69 13.74 10.04
C ASN A 78 -9.03 13.56 10.82
N SER A 79 -10.12 13.14 10.18
CA SER A 79 -11.45 13.14 10.82
C SER A 79 -12.34 11.93 10.49
N PHE A 80 -11.83 10.93 9.76
CA PHE A 80 -12.66 9.81 9.32
C PHE A 80 -12.48 8.60 10.22
N LYS A 81 -13.52 8.31 11.01
CA LYS A 81 -13.78 7.09 11.77
C LYS A 81 -13.13 5.87 11.11
N ASP A 82 -12.47 5.03 11.90
CA ASP A 82 -11.75 3.83 11.44
C ASP A 82 -12.56 3.09 10.37
N LEU A 83 -11.96 2.95 9.19
CA LEU A 83 -12.64 2.29 8.07
C LEU A 83 -12.54 0.79 8.32
N LYS A 84 -13.67 0.16 8.61
CA LYS A 84 -13.79 -1.30 8.76
C LYS A 84 -14.28 -1.89 7.44
N LEU A 85 -13.47 -2.76 6.83
CA LEU A 85 -13.80 -3.47 5.60
C LEU A 85 -13.87 -4.98 5.89
N PRO A 86 -14.91 -5.69 5.45
CA PRO A 86 -14.92 -7.16 5.52
C PRO A 86 -13.77 -7.76 4.71
N ILE A 87 -13.21 -8.87 5.19
CA ILE A 87 -12.30 -9.70 4.40
C ILE A 87 -13.14 -10.48 3.38
N ALA A 88 -13.36 -9.84 2.23
CA ALA A 88 -14.22 -10.33 1.16
C ALA A 88 -13.79 -9.76 -0.19
N GLU A 89 -14.27 -10.37 -1.27
CA GLU A 89 -13.88 -10.01 -2.64
C GLU A 89 -14.36 -8.63 -3.10
N HIS A 90 -15.31 -8.01 -2.40
CA HIS A 90 -16.02 -6.80 -2.86
C HIS A 90 -15.28 -5.48 -2.61
N SER A 91 -14.03 -5.52 -2.14
CA SER A 91 -13.17 -4.35 -2.00
C SER A 91 -11.72 -4.72 -2.28
N ILE A 92 -10.91 -3.76 -2.74
CA ILE A 92 -9.48 -3.96 -3.05
C ILE A 92 -8.72 -4.51 -1.84
N ALA A 93 -8.77 -3.81 -0.71
CA ALA A 93 -8.06 -4.25 0.50
C ALA A 93 -8.64 -5.56 1.07
N GLY A 94 -9.97 -5.74 1.05
CA GLY A 94 -10.61 -6.98 1.50
C GLY A 94 -10.25 -8.19 0.63
N TYR A 95 -10.14 -8.00 -0.68
CA TYR A 95 -9.73 -9.04 -1.62
C TYR A 95 -8.26 -9.41 -1.41
N VAL A 96 -7.37 -8.43 -1.24
CA VAL A 96 -5.95 -8.69 -0.95
C VAL A 96 -5.78 -9.44 0.37
N ALA A 97 -6.53 -9.06 1.41
CA ALA A 97 -6.58 -9.79 2.66
C ALA A 97 -7.02 -11.25 2.47
N LEU A 98 -8.08 -11.48 1.69
CA LEU A 98 -8.65 -12.80 1.44
C LEU A 98 -7.70 -13.68 0.61
N ALA A 99 -7.25 -13.16 -0.53
CA ALA A 99 -6.42 -13.89 -1.50
C ALA A 99 -4.96 -14.00 -1.08
N LYS A 100 -4.50 -13.17 -0.13
CA LYS A 100 -3.09 -13.01 0.27
C LYS A 100 -2.18 -12.82 -0.94
N LYS A 101 -2.61 -11.99 -1.88
CA LYS A 101 -1.88 -11.66 -3.12
C LYS A 101 -1.77 -10.17 -3.30
N THR A 102 -0.56 -9.71 -3.58
CA THR A 102 -0.31 -8.31 -3.96
C THR A 102 -0.92 -8.03 -5.33
N ILE A 103 -1.56 -6.87 -5.47
CA ILE A 103 -2.13 -6.39 -6.75
C ILE A 103 -1.67 -4.97 -7.03
N ASN A 104 -1.49 -4.66 -8.30
CA ASN A 104 -1.10 -3.34 -8.79
C ASN A 104 -2.14 -2.87 -9.81
N ILE A 105 -2.86 -1.82 -9.47
CA ILE A 105 -4.03 -1.31 -10.21
C ILE A 105 -3.66 0.05 -10.79
N LYS A 106 -3.83 0.21 -12.10
CA LYS A 106 -3.47 1.45 -12.83
C LYS A 106 -4.58 2.49 -12.77
N ASP A 107 -5.84 2.07 -12.87
CA ASP A 107 -7.00 2.93 -12.66
C ASP A 107 -8.04 2.25 -11.76
N CYS A 108 -8.18 2.75 -10.54
CA CYS A 108 -9.13 2.23 -9.55
C CYS A 108 -10.60 2.38 -9.98
N TYR A 109 -10.90 3.18 -11.00
CA TYR A 109 -12.26 3.33 -11.53
C TYR A 109 -12.48 2.56 -12.84
N ASP A 110 -11.47 1.86 -13.35
CA ASP A 110 -11.64 0.95 -14.47
C ASP A 110 -12.20 -0.39 -13.95
N ASP A 111 -13.52 -0.52 -14.03
CA ASP A 111 -14.24 -1.75 -13.68
C ASP A 111 -13.75 -2.97 -14.49
N GLY A 112 -13.24 -2.78 -15.72
CA GLY A 112 -12.69 -3.82 -16.55
C GLY A 112 -11.37 -4.35 -15.99
N GLU A 113 -10.46 -3.45 -15.59
CA GLU A 113 -9.21 -3.80 -14.91
C GLU A 113 -9.50 -4.58 -13.61
N LEU A 114 -10.40 -4.07 -12.77
CA LEU A 114 -10.76 -4.73 -11.51
C LEU A 114 -11.36 -6.12 -11.74
N ARG A 115 -12.27 -6.27 -12.71
CA ARG A 115 -12.88 -7.57 -13.04
C ARG A 115 -11.90 -8.59 -13.63
N SER A 116 -10.85 -8.12 -14.31
CA SER A 116 -9.77 -8.98 -14.80
C SER A 116 -8.95 -9.60 -13.66
N ILE A 117 -8.87 -8.92 -12.52
CA ILE A 117 -8.22 -9.41 -11.30
C ILE A 117 -9.16 -10.39 -10.56
N ASN A 118 -10.40 -9.98 -10.30
CA ASN A 118 -11.45 -10.83 -9.75
C ASN A 118 -12.86 -10.30 -10.15
N PRO A 119 -13.79 -11.15 -10.64
CA PRO A 119 -15.11 -10.71 -11.11
C PRO A 119 -15.95 -9.92 -10.10
N ASN A 120 -15.74 -10.16 -8.81
CA ASN A 120 -16.45 -9.55 -7.69
C ASN A 120 -15.74 -8.31 -7.13
N LEU A 121 -14.52 -8.00 -7.60
CA LEU A 121 -13.72 -6.88 -7.14
C LEU A 121 -14.30 -5.54 -7.55
N ARG A 122 -14.44 -4.64 -6.59
CA ARG A 122 -14.97 -3.28 -6.79
C ARG A 122 -14.14 -2.27 -6.02
N PHE A 123 -14.06 -1.05 -6.55
CA PHE A 123 -13.47 0.08 -5.83
C PHE A 123 -14.55 0.82 -5.03
N LEU A 124 -14.24 1.14 -3.77
CA LEU A 124 -15.15 1.82 -2.86
C LEU A 124 -15.14 3.33 -3.09
N GLN A 125 -15.75 3.76 -4.20
CA GLN A 125 -15.79 5.16 -4.65
C GLN A 125 -16.40 6.14 -3.63
N GLU A 126 -17.25 5.65 -2.72
CA GLU A 126 -17.90 6.48 -1.70
C GLU A 126 -16.90 7.14 -0.75
N VAL A 127 -15.72 6.54 -0.53
CA VAL A 127 -14.65 7.16 0.28
C VAL A 127 -14.08 8.38 -0.44
N ASP A 128 -13.77 8.25 -1.71
CA ASP A 128 -13.30 9.34 -2.58
C ASP A 128 -14.35 10.47 -2.63
N LYS A 129 -15.61 10.13 -2.93
CA LYS A 129 -16.72 11.11 -3.02
C LYS A 129 -16.88 11.92 -1.74
N ARG A 130 -16.78 11.27 -0.57
CA ARG A 130 -16.93 11.93 0.75
C ARG A 130 -15.74 12.81 1.12
N THR A 131 -14.56 12.51 0.60
CA THR A 131 -13.32 13.21 0.96
C THR A 131 -12.90 14.25 -0.07
N GLY A 132 -13.53 14.25 -1.25
CA GLY A 132 -13.12 15.04 -2.41
C GLY A 132 -11.80 14.58 -3.02
N TYR A 133 -11.27 13.44 -2.57
CA TYR A 133 -10.06 12.84 -3.09
C TYR A 133 -10.36 11.94 -4.29
N ARG A 134 -9.41 11.83 -5.23
CA ARG A 134 -9.51 10.93 -6.37
C ARG A 134 -8.34 9.95 -6.34
N THR A 135 -8.64 8.72 -5.96
CA THR A 135 -7.73 7.59 -6.07
C THR A 135 -7.60 7.19 -7.54
N LYS A 136 -6.40 7.34 -8.11
CA LYS A 136 -6.11 6.93 -9.49
C LYS A 136 -5.57 5.50 -9.52
N GLN A 137 -4.42 5.27 -8.88
CA GLN A 137 -3.71 3.99 -8.92
C GLN A 137 -3.47 3.49 -7.50
N GLN A 138 -3.39 2.17 -7.32
CA GLN A 138 -3.14 1.54 -6.03
C GLN A 138 -2.23 0.31 -6.18
N LEU A 139 -1.18 0.27 -5.38
CA LEU A 139 -0.40 -0.93 -5.10
C LEU A 139 -0.80 -1.42 -3.72
N VAL A 140 -1.32 -2.64 -3.61
CA VAL A 140 -1.89 -3.16 -2.36
C VAL A 140 -1.31 -4.54 -2.07
N ALA A 141 -0.80 -4.73 -0.86
CA ALA A 141 -0.09 -5.93 -0.44
C ALA A 141 -0.62 -6.47 0.90
N PRO A 142 -0.70 -7.80 1.06
CA PRO A 142 -1.02 -8.41 2.35
C PRO A 142 0.22 -8.33 3.26
N ILE A 143 0.01 -8.01 4.52
CA ILE A 143 1.02 -8.15 5.57
C ILE A 143 0.74 -9.50 6.24
N VAL A 144 1.67 -10.44 6.10
CA VAL A 144 1.56 -11.78 6.66
C VAL A 144 2.67 -12.03 7.67
N GLU A 145 2.35 -12.80 8.71
CA GLU A 145 3.34 -13.21 9.68
C GLU A 145 4.32 -14.23 9.07
N GLN A 146 5.59 -14.04 9.41
CA GLN A 146 6.67 -14.90 8.95
C GLN A 146 6.54 -16.29 9.57
N GLY A 147 6.38 -17.33 8.73
CA GLY A 147 6.34 -18.73 9.14
C GLY A 147 4.94 -19.34 9.27
N SER A 148 3.92 -18.56 9.62
CA SER A 148 2.53 -19.04 9.76
C SER A 148 1.66 -18.75 8.53
N SER A 149 2.12 -17.89 7.61
CA SER A 149 1.32 -17.32 6.51
C SER A 149 0.02 -16.65 7.00
N GLU A 150 -0.07 -16.34 8.29
CA GLU A 150 -1.23 -15.74 8.91
C GLU A 150 -1.34 -14.28 8.47
N LEU A 151 -2.55 -13.83 8.09
CA LEU A 151 -2.76 -12.43 7.75
C LEU A 151 -2.78 -11.60 9.04
N ILE A 152 -1.96 -10.56 9.08
CA ILE A 152 -1.91 -9.58 10.18
C ILE A 152 -2.41 -8.19 9.74
N GLY A 153 -2.32 -7.87 8.44
CA GLY A 153 -2.80 -6.60 7.93
C GLY A 153 -2.75 -6.48 6.41
N VAL A 154 -3.04 -5.28 5.92
CA VAL A 154 -2.96 -4.90 4.49
C VAL A 154 -2.39 -3.49 4.41
N ILE A 155 -1.52 -3.24 3.45
CA ILE A 155 -1.00 -1.91 3.08
C ILE A 155 -1.32 -1.60 1.62
#